data_AF-A0A914PLZ3-F1
#
_entry.id   AF-A0A914PLZ3-F1
#
_cell.length_a   1.000
_cell.length_b   1.000
_cell.length_c   1.000
_cell.angle_alpha   90.00
_cell.angle_beta   90.00
_cell.angle_gamma   90.00
#
_symmetry.space_group_name_H-M   'P 1'
#
loop_
_entity.id
_entity.type
_entity.pdbx_description
1 polymer ?
#
loop_
_entity_poly.entity_id
_entity_poly.type
_entity_poly.pdbx_seq_one_letter_code
_entity_poly.pdbx_strand_id
1 'polypeptide(L)'
;MSNQEGTTLSKNELKRQQKLAKKEQEKKDKEAAKAVAAASDENVKKEKKEQTVDPSDPQEYFNMRVRMIEARRAAGENPFPHKFHVSISLANFIKKYENSMENNQVLEDEPVSVAGNFFILTLIS
;
A
#
# COMPACT_ATOMS: atom_id res chain seq x y z
N MET A 1 -11.39 15.34 -66.26
CA MET A 1 -10.35 14.30 -66.14
C MET A 1 -9.89 14.31 -64.67
N SER A 2 -10.64 13.68 -63.77
CA SER A 2 -10.51 12.25 -63.36
C SER A 2 -9.45 12.05 -62.26
N ASN A 3 -9.89 11.80 -61.03
CA ASN A 3 -9.61 10.55 -60.33
C ASN A 3 -10.54 10.39 -59.11
N GLN A 4 -11.51 9.48 -59.26
CA GLN A 4 -12.18 8.81 -58.16
C GLN A 4 -11.24 7.73 -57.65
N GLU A 5 -10.89 7.74 -56.36
CA GLU A 5 -10.46 6.54 -55.64
C GLU A 5 -11.31 6.42 -54.38
N GLY A 6 -12.47 5.76 -54.55
CA GLY A 6 -13.30 5.34 -53.45
C GLY A 6 -12.68 4.12 -52.77
N THR A 7 -11.87 4.33 -51.73
CA THR A 7 -11.64 3.29 -50.73
C THR A 7 -12.91 3.15 -49.91
N THR A 8 -13.79 2.26 -50.32
CA THR A 8 -14.99 1.90 -49.58
C THR A 8 -14.57 1.16 -48.30
N LEU A 9 -14.30 1.92 -47.24
CA LEU A 9 -14.21 1.38 -45.89
C LEU A 9 -15.46 0.52 -45.63
N SER A 10 -15.25 -0.79 -45.48
CA SER A 10 -16.34 -1.73 -45.24
C SER A 10 -17.16 -1.24 -44.04
N LYS A 11 -18.50 -1.39 -44.11
CA LYS A 11 -19.44 -0.97 -43.04
C LYS A 11 -19.02 -1.43 -41.64
N ASN A 12 -18.23 -2.51 -41.56
CA ASN A 12 -17.67 -3.04 -40.32
C ASN A 12 -16.49 -2.24 -39.76
N GLU A 13 -15.62 -1.70 -40.61
CA GLU A 13 -14.47 -0.89 -40.18
C GLU A 13 -14.94 0.47 -39.65
N LEU A 14 -15.93 1.09 -40.29
CA LEU A 14 -16.57 2.31 -39.80
C LEU A 14 -17.20 2.10 -38.41
N LYS A 15 -17.89 0.96 -38.21
CA LYS A 15 -18.47 0.59 -36.90
C LYS A 15 -17.40 0.37 -35.84
N ARG A 16 -16.25 -0.22 -36.20
CA ARG A 16 -15.14 -0.45 -35.27
C ARG A 16 -14.53 0.87 -34.79
N GLN A 17 -14.31 1.81 -35.71
CA GLN A 17 -13.78 3.14 -35.39
C GLN A 17 -14.75 3.95 -34.53
N GLN A 18 -16.05 3.94 -34.84
CA GLN A 18 -17.07 4.61 -34.02
C GLN A 18 -17.15 4.04 -32.59
N LYS A 19 -16.95 2.72 -32.43
CA LYS A 19 -16.97 2.06 -31.11
C LYS A 19 -15.73 2.40 -30.28
N LEU A 20 -14.57 2.56 -30.92
CA LEU A 20 -13.34 3.00 -30.26
C LEU A 20 -13.45 4.47 -29.84
N ALA A 21 -13.95 5.34 -30.71
CA ALA A 21 -14.16 6.75 -30.40
C ALA A 21 -15.13 6.95 -29.21
N LYS A 22 -16.26 6.20 -29.18
CA LYS A 22 -17.19 6.23 -28.04
C LYS A 22 -16.57 5.76 -26.73
N LYS A 23 -15.76 4.68 -26.76
CA LYS A 23 -15.05 4.19 -25.58
C LYS A 23 -14.01 5.18 -25.05
N GLU A 24 -13.36 5.93 -25.94
CA GLU A 24 -12.39 6.94 -25.52
C GLU A 24 -13.09 8.19 -24.94
N GLN A 25 -14.23 8.60 -25.51
CA GLN A 25 -15.04 9.69 -24.97
C GLN A 25 -15.59 9.33 -23.57
N GLU A 26 -16.13 8.13 -23.39
CA GLU A 26 -16.62 7.67 -22.08
C GLU A 26 -15.52 7.56 -21.01
N LYS A 27 -14.27 7.28 -21.41
CA LYS A 27 -13.13 7.31 -20.48
C LYS A 27 -12.76 8.72 -20.08
N LYS A 28 -12.70 9.66 -21.04
CA LYS A 28 -12.39 11.07 -20.79
C LYS A 28 -13.46 11.73 -19.91
N ASP A 29 -14.73 11.41 -20.12
CA ASP A 29 -15.83 11.96 -19.30
C ASP A 29 -15.83 11.37 -17.87
N LYS A 30 -15.46 10.09 -17.69
CA LYS A 30 -15.27 9.48 -16.37
C LYS A 30 -14.06 10.02 -15.61
N GLU A 31 -12.98 10.36 -16.32
CA GLU A 31 -11.79 10.96 -15.71
C GLU A 31 -12.03 12.42 -15.33
N ALA A 32 -12.77 13.18 -16.14
CA ALA A 32 -13.19 14.55 -15.81
C ALA A 32 -14.15 14.58 -14.60
N ALA A 33 -15.10 13.64 -14.50
CA ALA A 33 -16.00 13.55 -13.35
C ALA A 33 -15.26 13.18 -12.04
N LYS A 34 -14.20 12.36 -12.12
CA LYS A 34 -13.35 12.05 -10.95
C LYS A 34 -12.49 13.24 -10.51
N ALA A 35 -12.03 14.06 -11.46
CA ALA A 35 -11.25 15.27 -11.14
C ALA A 35 -12.10 16.35 -10.46
N VAL A 36 -13.38 16.51 -10.83
CA VAL A 36 -14.28 17.49 -10.19
C VAL A 36 -14.72 17.04 -8.79
N ALA A 37 -14.93 15.73 -8.57
CA ALA A 37 -15.24 15.20 -7.23
C ALA A 37 -14.05 15.34 -6.24
N ALA A 38 -12.81 15.34 -6.74
CA ALA A 38 -11.63 15.56 -5.91
C ALA A 38 -11.39 17.02 -5.51
N ALA A 39 -11.98 17.99 -6.24
CA ALA A 39 -11.76 19.42 -6.01
C ALA A 39 -12.85 20.08 -5.11
N SER A 40 -13.95 19.38 -4.81
CA SER A 40 -15.03 19.90 -3.96
C SER A 40 -14.95 19.49 -2.48
N ASP A 41 -13.95 18.69 -2.08
CA ASP A 41 -13.81 18.18 -0.70
C ASP A 41 -12.68 18.89 0.09
N GLU A 42 -12.15 20.02 -0.40
CA GLU A 42 -11.15 20.81 0.34
C GLU A 42 -11.74 21.78 1.38
N ASN A 43 -13.05 21.75 1.63
CA ASN A 43 -13.65 22.69 2.59
C ASN A 43 -14.70 22.07 3.51
N VAL A 44 -14.38 20.96 4.18
CA VAL A 44 -15.01 20.64 5.47
C VAL A 44 -13.97 20.00 6.40
N LYS A 45 -13.52 20.81 7.36
CA LYS A 45 -12.89 20.38 8.61
C LYS A 45 -13.80 19.34 9.29
N LYS A 46 -13.54 18.05 9.09
CA LYS A 46 -14.15 16.94 9.82
C LYS A 46 -13.09 15.87 10.07
N GLU A 47 -12.76 15.73 11.35
CA GLU A 47 -12.58 14.47 12.04
C GLU A 47 -12.14 13.30 11.15
N LYS A 48 -10.86 12.95 11.34
CA LYS A 48 -10.25 11.63 11.18
C LYS A 48 -11.29 10.51 11.23
N LYS A 49 -12.00 10.26 10.12
CA LYS A 49 -12.61 8.97 9.87
C LYS A 49 -11.42 8.05 9.71
N GLU A 50 -11.08 7.33 10.77
CA GLU A 50 -10.54 5.99 10.61
C GLU A 50 -11.48 5.31 9.60
N GLN A 51 -11.07 5.34 8.34
CA GLN A 51 -11.55 4.38 7.38
C GLN A 51 -11.24 3.06 8.05
N THR A 52 -12.28 2.37 8.52
CA THR A 52 -12.17 1.04 9.11
C THR A 52 -11.69 0.15 7.99
N VAL A 53 -10.36 0.11 7.81
CA VAL A 53 -9.71 -0.76 6.85
C VAL A 53 -10.07 -2.16 7.28
N ASP A 54 -10.76 -2.91 6.43
CA ASP A 54 -10.97 -4.32 6.70
C ASP A 54 -9.61 -5.00 6.53
N PRO A 55 -8.95 -5.44 7.62
CA PRO A 55 -7.65 -6.09 7.52
C PRO A 55 -7.76 -7.45 6.81
N SER A 56 -8.98 -7.94 6.57
CA SER A 56 -9.25 -9.18 5.85
C SER A 56 -9.13 -9.03 4.33
N ASP A 57 -9.33 -7.82 3.79
CA ASP A 57 -9.15 -7.58 2.35
C ASP A 57 -7.67 -7.29 2.03
N PRO A 58 -7.01 -8.14 1.22
CA PRO A 58 -5.58 -7.97 0.94
C PRO A 58 -5.24 -6.65 0.24
N GLN A 59 -6.13 -6.14 -0.63
CA GLN A 59 -5.88 -4.93 -1.39
C GLN A 59 -6.00 -3.69 -0.51
N GLU A 60 -7.01 -3.64 0.36
CA GLU A 60 -7.18 -2.56 1.32
C GLU A 60 -6.02 -2.53 2.34
N TYR A 61 -5.62 -3.68 2.87
CA TYR A 61 -4.47 -3.79 3.77
C TYR A 61 -3.17 -3.32 3.11
N PHE A 62 -2.91 -3.73 1.86
CA PHE A 62 -1.74 -3.29 1.11
C PHE A 62 -1.74 -1.77 0.92
N ASN A 63 -2.85 -1.21 0.45
CA ASN A 63 -3.00 0.23 0.23
C ASN A 63 -2.81 1.02 1.53
N MET A 64 -3.36 0.53 2.64
CA MET A 64 -3.17 1.11 3.97
C MET A 64 -1.69 1.11 4.37
N ARG A 65 -0.98 -0.01 4.20
CA ARG A 65 0.44 -0.13 4.56
C ARG A 65 1.33 0.80 3.73
N VAL A 66 1.05 0.94 2.44
CA VAL A 66 1.77 1.88 1.56
C VAL A 66 1.60 3.31 2.07
N ARG A 67 0.36 3.75 2.31
CA ARG A 67 0.06 5.09 2.84
C ARG A 67 0.78 5.35 4.17
N MET A 68 0.79 4.36 5.08
CA MET A 68 1.50 4.47 6.36
C MET A 68 3.01 4.65 6.18
N ILE A 69 3.64 3.91 5.26
CA ILE A 69 5.07 4.01 4.98
C ILE A 69 5.40 5.37 4.34
N GLU A 70 4.58 5.83 3.41
CA GLU A 70 4.75 7.13 2.76
C GLU A 70 4.61 8.29 3.74
N ALA A 71 3.63 8.23 4.65
CA ALA A 71 3.46 9.23 5.70
C ALA A 71 4.69 9.32 6.61
N ARG A 72 5.31 8.19 6.98
CA ARG A 72 6.56 8.18 7.76
C ARG A 72 7.72 8.81 7.01
N ARG A 73 7.88 8.47 5.72
CA ARG A 73 8.91 9.10 4.87
C ARG A 73 8.69 10.61 4.74
N ALA A 74 7.45 11.06 4.59
CA ALA A 74 7.09 12.48 4.52
C ALA A 74 7.35 13.22 5.84
N ALA A 75 7.20 12.53 6.99
CA ALA A 75 7.58 13.05 8.31
C ALA A 75 9.11 13.09 8.53
N GLY A 76 9.92 12.61 7.58
CA GLY A 76 11.38 12.54 7.70
C GLY A 76 11.90 11.30 8.44
N GLU A 77 11.02 10.38 8.82
CA GLU A 77 11.41 9.10 9.41
C GLU A 77 11.86 8.13 8.31
N ASN A 78 12.94 7.37 8.55
CA ASN A 78 13.37 6.31 7.64
C ASN A 78 12.79 4.95 8.09
N PRO A 79 11.71 4.44 7.44
CA PRO A 79 11.13 3.14 7.80
C PRO A 79 12.03 1.95 7.46
N PHE A 80 13.09 2.12 6.67
CA PHE A 80 14.00 1.07 6.23
C PHE A 80 15.45 1.44 6.60
N PRO A 81 15.89 1.17 7.84
CA PRO A 81 17.24 1.50 8.28
C PRO A 81 18.29 0.67 7.53
N HIS A 82 19.42 1.28 7.18
CA HIS A 82 20.50 0.60 6.46
C HIS A 82 21.28 -0.40 7.33
N LYS A 83 21.32 -0.17 8.65
CA LYS A 83 22.00 -1.04 9.60
C LYS A 83 21.28 -1.05 10.94
N PHE A 84 21.08 -2.25 11.46
CA PHE A 84 20.66 -2.50 12.83
C PHE A 84 21.72 -3.39 13.48
N HIS A 85 22.25 -2.99 14.64
CA HIS A 85 23.28 -3.77 15.34
C HIS A 85 22.61 -4.88 16.15
N VAL A 86 22.83 -6.13 15.72
CA VAL A 86 22.38 -7.33 16.44
C VAL A 86 23.54 -7.80 17.31
N SER A 87 23.32 -7.88 18.63
CA SER A 87 24.36 -8.32 19.57
C SER A 87 24.41 -9.84 19.71
N ILE A 88 23.27 -10.52 19.56
CA ILE A 88 23.16 -11.97 19.69
C ILE A 88 22.17 -12.54 18.67
N SER A 89 22.46 -13.70 18.10
CA SER A 89 21.52 -14.40 17.23
C SER A 89 20.37 -15.02 18.03
N LEU A 90 19.20 -15.19 17.43
CA LEU A 90 18.03 -15.76 18.11
C LEU A 90 18.32 -17.17 18.69
N ALA A 91 19.05 -18.01 17.96
CA ALA A 91 19.43 -19.35 18.42
C ALA A 91 20.36 -19.30 19.65
N ASN A 92 21.30 -18.36 19.68
CA ASN A 92 22.20 -18.20 20.81
C ASN A 92 21.49 -17.54 22.01
N PHE A 93 20.54 -16.65 21.75
CA PHE A 93 19.68 -16.07 22.78
C PHE A 93 18.93 -17.18 23.53
N ILE A 94 18.23 -18.07 22.81
CA ILE A 94 17.50 -19.19 23.42
C ILE A 94 18.47 -20.05 24.25
N LYS A 95 19.57 -20.53 23.66
CA LYS A 95 20.53 -21.38 24.38
C LYS A 95 21.10 -20.75 25.64
N LYS A 96 21.34 -19.43 25.63
CA LYS A 96 21.93 -18.71 26.76
C LYS A 96 20.95 -18.61 27.92
N TYR A 97 19.67 -18.32 27.65
CA TYR A 97 18.69 -18.00 28.69
C TYR A 97 17.71 -19.14 29.02
N GLU A 98 17.63 -20.19 28.20
CA GLU A 98 16.68 -21.31 28.38
C GLU A 98 16.83 -22.02 29.73
N ASN A 99 18.06 -22.20 30.22
CA ASN A 99 18.34 -22.95 31.46
C ASN A 99 18.83 -22.09 32.62
N SER A 100 19.09 -20.80 32.39
CA SER A 100 19.69 -19.90 33.38
C SER A 100 18.72 -18.93 34.02
N MET A 101 17.46 -18.93 33.58
CA MET A 101 16.43 -17.98 34.03
C MET A 101 15.42 -18.67 34.94
N GLU A 102 15.07 -18.01 36.03
CA GLU A 102 13.93 -18.40 36.86
C GLU A 102 12.62 -17.83 36.29
N ASN A 103 11.50 -18.43 36.68
CA ASN A 103 10.19 -18.00 36.22
C ASN A 103 9.89 -16.56 36.68
N ASN A 104 9.46 -15.70 35.76
CA ASN A 104 9.25 -14.25 35.96
C ASN A 104 10.51 -13.44 36.32
N GLN A 105 11.71 -13.99 36.09
CA GLN A 105 12.95 -13.22 36.27
C GLN A 105 13.16 -12.25 35.10
N VAL A 106 13.48 -10.99 35.43
CA VAL A 106 13.85 -9.95 34.47
C VAL A 106 15.28 -9.51 34.76
N LEU A 107 16.13 -9.50 33.74
CA LEU A 107 17.51 -8.99 33.84
C LEU A 107 17.55 -7.60 33.20
N GLU A 108 17.56 -6.55 34.01
CA GLU A 108 17.58 -5.16 33.53
C GLU A 108 18.99 -4.68 33.13
N ASP A 109 20.03 -5.29 33.71
CA ASP A 109 21.41 -4.86 33.54
C ASP A 109 22.07 -5.35 32.23
N GLU A 110 21.41 -6.23 31.46
CA GLU A 110 21.97 -6.82 30.25
C GLU A 110 21.15 -6.44 28.99
N PRO A 111 21.42 -5.28 28.36
CA PRO A 111 20.75 -4.90 27.14
C PRO A 111 21.23 -5.78 25.97
N VAL A 112 20.28 -6.43 25.30
CA VAL A 112 20.53 -7.29 24.13
C VAL A 112 19.70 -6.86 22.93
N SER A 113 20.28 -6.94 21.73
CA SER A 113 19.63 -6.58 20.47
C SER A 113 19.49 -7.83 19.61
N VAL A 114 18.24 -8.17 19.26
CA VAL A 114 17.87 -9.36 18.46
C VAL A 114 17.05 -8.91 17.26
N ALA A 115 17.16 -9.62 16.14
CA ALA A 115 16.36 -9.40 14.94
C ALA A 115 15.66 -10.69 14.48
N GLY A 116 14.49 -10.55 13.85
CA GLY A 116 13.70 -11.68 13.36
C GLY A 116 12.47 -11.24 12.56
N ASN A 117 11.77 -12.20 11.98
CA ASN A 117 10.48 -11.98 11.32
C ASN A 117 9.34 -12.20 12.31
N PHE A 118 8.31 -11.37 12.18
CA PHE A 118 7.14 -11.45 13.02
C PHE A 118 6.12 -12.42 12.41
N PHE A 119 5.77 -13.50 13.14
CA PHE A 119 4.88 -14.55 12.63
C PHE A 119 3.46 -14.52 13.22
N ILE A 120 3.32 -14.21 14.51
CA ILE A 120 2.03 -14.25 15.21
C ILE A 120 1.90 -13.03 16.11
N LEU A 121 0.83 -12.25 15.94
CA LEU A 121 0.45 -11.17 16.85
C LEU A 121 -0.62 -11.70 17.79
N THR A 122 -0.21 -12.32 18.90
CA THR A 122 -1.15 -12.65 19.97
C THR A 122 -1.20 -11.46 20.92
N LEU A 123 -2.39 -10.88 21.09
CA LEU A 123 -2.64 -9.94 22.19
C LEU A 123 -2.63 -10.76 23.49
N ILE A 124 -1.59 -10.57 24.31
CA ILE A 124 -1.58 -11.11 25.67
C ILE A 124 -2.41 -10.13 26.51
N SER A 125 -3.61 -10.58 26.89
CA SER A 125 -4.56 -9.86 27.73
C SER A 125 -4.12 -9.77 29.19
#